data_AF-A0A353LVG3-F1
#
_entry.id   AF-A0A353LVG3-F1
#
_cell.length_a   1.000
_cell.length_b   1.000
_cell.length_c   1.000
_cell.angle_alpha   90.00
_cell.angle_beta   90.00
_cell.angle_gamma   90.00
#
_symmetry.space_group_name_H-M   'P 1'
#
loop_
_entity.id
_entity.type
_entity.pdbx_description
1 polymer ?
#
loop_
_entity_poly.entity_id
_entity_poly.type
_entity_poly.pdbx_seq_one_letter_code
_entity_poly.pdbx_strand_id
1 'polypeptide(L)'
;MRKNSLLQFHSAGILEWEGRYNRIAGDLSVFHVVRKGRGFVIQALVKTWEGKVIYEAVPNQNVKEMTEAINEVKSRHNGQSGGSFLLNEFGQVLVPTISKQRFCVGHTTGVMLLRNLDTQDIIDLSNDTGLETGDPWELPYVGMVYNLNGRSQLYYWNEATQESEKPPAQDRDLIAKIRSVRRSGSIRLVVNPYGVVSTKVPRGVFDPDEDTWEPVYIGRVDYNKWFAKEDVFECQTGS
;
A
#
# COMPACT_ATOMS: atom_id res chain seq x y z
N MET A 1 11.13 -12.50 17.30
CA MET A 1 9.86 -11.73 17.26
C MET A 1 10.11 -10.33 17.77
N ARG A 2 10.09 -9.30 16.91
CA ARG A 2 9.95 -7.93 17.41
C ARG A 2 8.55 -7.84 18.00
N LYS A 3 8.41 -7.36 19.23
CA LYS A 3 7.10 -6.87 19.71
C LYS A 3 6.70 -5.79 18.72
N ASN A 4 5.66 -6.00 17.92
CA ASN A 4 5.15 -4.96 17.05
C ASN A 4 4.67 -3.82 17.94
N SER A 5 5.39 -2.70 17.92
CA SER A 5 4.99 -1.49 18.61
C SER A 5 3.78 -0.90 17.89
N LEU A 6 2.86 -0.31 18.65
CA LEU A 6 1.75 0.46 18.08
C LEU A 6 2.28 1.59 17.19
N LEU A 7 1.50 1.93 16.16
CA LEU A 7 1.80 3.01 15.21
C LEU A 7 2.31 4.26 15.92
N GLN A 8 3.47 4.74 15.49
CA GLN A 8 3.99 6.07 15.75
C GLN A 8 3.96 6.86 14.44
N PHE A 9 3.51 8.10 14.49
CA PHE A 9 3.53 9.01 13.36
C PHE A 9 4.49 10.15 13.66
N HIS A 10 5.35 10.45 12.69
CA HIS A 10 6.32 11.52 12.76
C HIS A 10 6.04 12.47 11.61
N SER A 11 5.41 13.60 11.92
CA SER A 11 5.12 14.64 10.94
C SER A 11 6.41 15.22 10.36
N ALA A 12 6.41 15.45 9.06
CA ALA A 12 7.51 16.13 8.34
C ALA A 12 7.09 17.54 7.86
N GLY A 13 5.91 18.02 8.25
CA GLY A 13 5.25 19.14 7.57
C GLY A 13 4.67 18.72 6.22
N ILE A 14 4.33 19.68 5.37
CA ILE A 14 3.82 19.43 4.02
C ILE A 14 4.97 19.64 3.03
N LEU A 15 5.51 18.56 2.52
CA LEU A 15 6.62 18.58 1.57
C LEU A 15 6.16 18.03 0.23
N GLU A 16 6.41 18.75 -0.87
CA GLU A 16 6.09 18.25 -2.21
C GLU A 16 6.90 16.98 -2.51
N TRP A 17 6.25 16.04 -3.19
CA TRP A 17 6.79 14.72 -3.48
C TRP A 17 6.77 14.45 -4.98
N GLU A 18 7.96 14.34 -5.56
CA GLU A 18 8.16 14.04 -6.97
C GLU A 18 8.55 12.58 -7.24
N GLY A 19 8.71 11.79 -6.17
CA GLY A 19 9.14 10.39 -6.26
C GLY A 19 8.17 9.47 -6.99
N ARG A 20 8.58 8.20 -7.12
CA ARG A 20 7.97 7.24 -8.06
C ARG A 20 6.54 6.85 -7.74
N TYR A 21 6.15 6.80 -6.45
CA TYR A 21 4.90 6.18 -6.01
C TYR A 21 3.61 6.84 -6.50
N ASN A 22 2.86 6.12 -7.33
CA ASN A 22 1.52 6.48 -7.77
C ASN A 22 0.43 5.62 -7.13
N ARG A 23 -0.79 6.18 -7.08
CA ARG A 23 -1.97 5.47 -6.58
C ARG A 23 -2.50 4.51 -7.66
N ILE A 24 -2.91 3.31 -7.24
CA ILE A 24 -3.74 2.44 -8.09
C ILE A 24 -5.10 3.10 -8.30
N ALA A 25 -5.56 3.20 -9.54
CA ALA A 25 -6.93 3.61 -9.82
C ALA A 25 -7.95 2.70 -9.09
N GLY A 26 -9.03 3.30 -8.60
CA GLY A 26 -10.03 2.64 -7.76
C GLY A 26 -9.80 2.84 -6.26
N ASP A 27 -10.69 2.25 -5.45
CA ASP A 27 -10.79 2.55 -4.02
C ASP A 27 -10.34 1.40 -3.11
N LEU A 28 -10.03 0.22 -3.66
CA LEU A 28 -9.75 -0.99 -2.88
C LEU A 28 -8.29 -1.18 -2.49
N SER A 29 -7.38 -0.39 -3.06
CA SER A 29 -5.93 -0.57 -2.87
C SER A 29 -5.22 0.62 -2.25
N VAL A 30 -5.99 1.49 -1.61
CA VAL A 30 -5.50 2.67 -0.89
C VAL A 30 -6.23 2.81 0.43
N PHE A 31 -5.63 3.58 1.34
CA PHE A 31 -6.31 4.04 2.54
C PHE A 31 -7.11 5.30 2.23
N HIS A 32 -8.19 5.51 2.97
CA HIS A 32 -9.06 6.67 2.84
C HIS A 32 -9.22 7.37 4.17
N VAL A 33 -9.11 8.69 4.17
CA VAL A 33 -9.60 9.52 5.28
C VAL A 33 -11.06 9.84 4.98
N VAL A 34 -11.97 9.44 5.87
CA VAL A 34 -13.42 9.64 5.72
C VAL A 34 -14.00 10.38 6.91
N ARG A 35 -15.04 11.18 6.68
CA ARG A 35 -15.74 11.89 7.76
C ARG A 35 -16.60 10.90 8.54
N LYS A 36 -16.48 10.90 9.87
CA LYS A 36 -17.30 10.11 10.79
C LYS A 36 -17.75 10.99 11.95
N GLY A 37 -19.05 11.30 11.98
CA GLY A 37 -19.60 12.26 12.93
C GLY A 37 -18.95 13.64 12.80
N ARG A 38 -18.35 14.13 13.89
CA ARG A 38 -17.64 15.42 13.92
C ARG A 38 -16.15 15.33 13.52
N GLY A 39 -15.61 14.13 13.35
CA GLY A 39 -14.19 13.91 13.07
C GLY A 39 -13.95 13.19 11.76
N PHE A 40 -12.69 12.78 11.58
CA PHE A 40 -12.25 11.96 10.46
C PHE A 40 -11.58 10.68 10.97
N VAL A 41 -11.70 9.61 10.21
CA VAL A 41 -11.09 8.30 10.49
C VAL A 41 -10.41 7.77 9.25
N ILE A 42 -9.43 6.89 9.43
CA ILE A 42 -8.76 6.18 8.35
C ILE A 42 -9.46 4.84 8.12
N GLN A 43 -9.73 4.51 6.86
CA GLN A 43 -10.35 3.27 6.45
C GLN A 43 -9.59 2.60 5.30
N ALA A 44 -9.67 1.27 5.27
CA ALA A 44 -9.30 0.43 4.14
C ALA A 44 -10.49 -0.49 3.81
N LEU A 45 -10.53 -0.98 2.58
CA LEU A 45 -11.72 -1.61 2.01
C LEU A 45 -11.37 -2.96 1.40
N VAL A 46 -12.21 -3.96 1.65
CA VAL A 46 -12.15 -5.26 0.98
C VAL A 46 -13.47 -5.49 0.25
N LYS A 47 -13.41 -5.91 -1.01
CA LYS A 47 -14.58 -6.36 -1.75
C LYS A 47 -14.70 -7.87 -1.61
N THR A 48 -15.81 -8.33 -1.06
CA THR A 48 -16.18 -9.75 -0.94
C THR A 48 -17.34 -10.04 -1.88
N TRP A 49 -17.76 -11.31 -1.94
CA TRP A 49 -18.96 -11.70 -2.68
C TRP A 49 -20.26 -11.20 -2.00
N GLU A 50 -20.24 -11.02 -0.68
CA GLU A 50 -21.37 -10.48 0.11
C GLU A 50 -21.46 -8.95 0.06
N GLY A 51 -20.40 -8.26 -0.39
CA GLY A 51 -20.38 -6.81 -0.50
C GLY A 51 -19.02 -6.21 -0.19
N LYS A 52 -19.02 -5.16 0.62
CA LYS A 52 -17.82 -4.39 0.93
C LYS A 52 -17.62 -4.36 2.44
N VAL A 53 -16.52 -4.96 2.89
CA VAL A 53 -16.10 -4.93 4.29
C VAL A 53 -15.22 -3.69 4.50
N ILE A 54 -15.51 -2.96 5.58
CA ILE A 54 -14.79 -1.74 5.95
C ILE A 54 -13.92 -2.04 7.16
N TYR A 55 -12.63 -1.71 7.02
CA TYR A 55 -11.65 -1.79 8.09
C TYR A 55 -11.26 -0.38 8.52
N GLU A 56 -11.53 -0.02 9.77
CA GLU A 56 -11.24 1.31 10.33
C GLU A 56 -10.00 1.27 11.22
N ALA A 57 -9.08 2.22 11.08
CA ALA A 57 -7.92 2.30 11.94
C ALA A 57 -8.32 2.47 13.41
N VAL A 58 -7.72 1.66 14.30
CA VAL A 58 -8.00 1.74 15.73
C VAL A 58 -7.59 3.12 16.25
N PRO A 59 -8.50 3.90 16.87
CA PRO A 59 -8.21 5.26 17.29
C PRO A 59 -7.07 5.32 18.30
N ASN A 60 -6.08 6.16 18.02
CA ASN A 60 -5.04 6.58 18.95
C ASN A 60 -4.49 7.95 18.53
N GLN A 61 -3.63 8.54 19.37
CA GLN A 61 -3.09 9.88 19.14
C GLN A 61 -2.29 9.97 17.82
N ASN A 62 -1.44 8.99 17.50
CA ASN A 62 -0.66 8.97 16.26
C ASN A 62 -1.54 8.85 15.00
N VAL A 63 -2.59 8.02 15.04
CA VAL A 63 -3.56 7.91 13.94
C VAL A 63 -4.31 9.23 13.74
N LYS A 64 -4.65 9.93 14.83
CA LYS A 64 -5.29 11.24 14.79
C LYS A 64 -4.38 12.29 14.16
N GLU A 65 -3.13 12.40 14.61
CA GLU A 65 -2.15 13.34 14.06
C GLU A 65 -1.88 13.10 12.58
N MET A 66 -1.74 11.82 12.18
CA MET A 66 -1.60 11.46 10.77
C MET A 66 -2.83 11.87 9.96
N THR A 67 -4.04 11.65 10.49
CA THR A 67 -5.29 12.05 9.84
C THR A 67 -5.39 13.57 9.67
N GLU A 68 -4.97 14.34 10.68
CA GLU A 68 -4.94 15.81 10.64
C GLU A 68 -3.95 16.31 9.57
N ALA A 69 -2.74 15.76 9.53
CA ALA A 69 -1.73 16.13 8.53
C ALA A 69 -2.19 15.83 7.10
N ILE A 70 -2.85 14.68 6.88
CA ILE A 70 -3.45 14.35 5.57
C ILE A 70 -4.54 15.36 5.21
N ASN A 71 -5.45 15.64 6.16
CA ASN A 71 -6.56 16.57 5.93
C ASN A 71 -6.11 18.00 5.69
N GLU A 72 -4.98 18.40 6.26
CA GLU A 72 -4.38 19.71 6.02
C GLU A 72 -4.00 19.89 4.55
N VAL A 73 -3.30 18.91 3.95
CA VAL A 73 -3.00 18.91 2.51
C VAL A 73 -4.28 18.92 1.68
N LYS A 74 -5.22 18.04 2.01
CA LYS A 74 -6.49 17.91 1.26
C LYS A 74 -7.30 19.20 1.29
N SER A 75 -7.41 19.84 2.45
CA SER A 75 -8.12 21.12 2.59
C SER A 75 -7.43 22.23 1.81
N ARG A 76 -6.09 22.33 1.89
CA ARG A 76 -5.32 23.39 1.21
C ARG A 76 -5.36 23.26 -0.32
N HIS A 77 -5.24 22.04 -0.85
CA HIS A 77 -5.05 21.82 -2.29
C HIS A 77 -6.31 21.32 -3.04
N ASN A 78 -7.26 20.70 -2.35
CA ASN A 78 -8.51 20.21 -2.96
C ASN A 78 -9.75 20.97 -2.47
N GLY A 79 -9.60 21.92 -1.54
CA GLY A 79 -10.72 22.67 -0.94
C GLY A 79 -11.61 21.86 0.01
N GLN A 80 -11.28 20.60 0.28
CA GLN A 80 -12.03 19.71 1.17
C GLN A 80 -11.13 18.69 1.85
N SER A 81 -11.40 18.39 3.13
CA SER A 81 -10.74 17.31 3.87
C SER A 81 -11.24 15.93 3.45
N GLY A 82 -10.42 14.90 3.67
CA GLY A 82 -10.71 13.51 3.32
C GLY A 82 -10.21 13.07 1.95
N GLY A 83 -10.53 11.82 1.61
CA GLY A 83 -10.12 11.14 0.38
C GLY A 83 -8.93 10.21 0.57
N SER A 84 -8.42 9.68 -0.54
CA SER A 84 -7.38 8.64 -0.48
C SER A 84 -5.99 9.19 -0.17
N PHE A 85 -5.19 8.38 0.51
CA PHE A 85 -3.75 8.57 0.67
C PHE A 85 -3.03 7.23 0.50
N LEU A 86 -1.71 7.32 0.37
CA LEU A 86 -0.80 6.20 0.20
C LEU A 86 0.07 6.09 1.43
N LEU A 87 0.31 4.85 1.85
CA LEU A 87 1.31 4.51 2.85
C LEU A 87 2.20 3.46 2.21
N ASN A 88 3.46 3.79 1.96
CA ASN A 88 4.39 2.87 1.31
C ASN A 88 5.07 1.93 2.31
N GLU A 89 5.83 0.96 1.81
CA GLU A 89 6.56 -0.04 2.58
C GLU A 89 7.71 0.53 3.44
N PHE A 90 8.02 1.82 3.29
CA PHE A 90 8.98 2.55 4.13
C PHE A 90 8.28 3.41 5.18
N GLY A 91 6.96 3.30 5.30
CA GLY A 91 6.14 4.05 6.24
C GLY A 91 5.87 5.49 5.83
N GLN A 92 6.23 5.94 4.61
CA GLN A 92 5.99 7.32 4.16
C GLN A 92 4.51 7.52 3.83
N VAL A 93 3.94 8.60 4.35
CA VAL A 93 2.53 8.98 4.16
C VAL A 93 2.46 9.97 3.01
N LEU A 94 1.98 9.51 1.86
CA LEU A 94 1.91 10.30 0.62
C LEU A 94 0.47 10.67 0.29
N VAL A 95 0.22 11.95 0.07
CA VAL A 95 -1.11 12.52 -0.13
C VAL A 95 -1.22 13.07 -1.56
N PRO A 96 -1.94 12.38 -2.46
CA PRO A 96 -2.19 12.90 -3.80
C PRO A 96 -3.25 14.00 -3.79
N THR A 97 -3.14 14.98 -4.67
CA THR A 97 -4.12 16.05 -4.90
C THR A 97 -4.90 15.84 -6.19
N ILE A 98 -5.94 16.63 -6.42
CA ILE A 98 -6.69 16.63 -7.68
C ILE A 98 -5.85 17.14 -8.86
N SER A 99 -4.84 17.98 -8.59
CA SER A 99 -3.88 18.50 -9.58
C SER A 99 -2.77 17.50 -9.95
N LYS A 100 -2.85 16.25 -9.47
CA LYS A 100 -1.83 15.20 -9.59
C LYS A 100 -0.53 15.47 -8.83
N GLN A 101 -0.40 16.60 -8.15
CA GLN A 101 0.69 16.82 -7.19
C GLN A 101 0.56 15.85 -6.02
N ARG A 102 1.68 15.53 -5.40
CA ARG A 102 1.75 14.63 -4.26
C ARG A 102 2.55 15.31 -3.17
N PHE A 103 2.18 15.05 -1.93
CA PHE A 103 2.87 15.59 -0.77
C PHE A 103 3.22 14.47 0.19
N CYS A 104 4.43 14.48 0.72
CA CYS A 104 4.79 13.67 1.88
C CYS A 104 4.46 14.47 3.15
N VAL A 105 3.63 13.92 4.02
CA VAL A 105 3.21 14.59 5.27
C VAL A 105 3.94 14.08 6.51
N GLY A 106 4.72 13.02 6.36
CA GLY A 106 5.43 12.38 7.45
C GLY A 106 5.72 10.92 7.18
N HIS A 107 6.23 10.25 8.20
CA HIS A 107 6.50 8.82 8.17
C HIS A 107 5.96 8.13 9.42
N THR A 108 5.76 6.82 9.30
CA THR A 108 5.25 5.97 10.37
C THR A 108 6.26 4.91 10.75
N THR A 109 6.22 4.52 12.03
CA THR A 109 6.88 3.30 12.52
C THR A 109 5.86 2.49 13.33
N GLY A 110 6.15 1.20 13.58
CA GLY A 110 5.17 0.32 14.22
C GLY A 110 4.00 -0.03 13.31
N VAL A 111 2.88 -0.45 13.91
CA VAL A 111 1.74 -1.03 13.19
C VAL A 111 0.46 -0.25 13.44
N MET A 112 -0.22 0.15 12.35
CA MET A 112 -1.59 0.61 12.34
C MET A 112 -2.53 -0.60 12.34
N LEU A 113 -3.12 -0.89 13.51
CA LEU A 113 -4.16 -1.90 13.65
C LEU A 113 -5.47 -1.41 13.04
N LEU A 114 -6.21 -2.31 12.39
CA LEU A 114 -7.50 -2.01 11.77
C LEU A 114 -8.59 -2.87 12.39
N ARG A 115 -9.75 -2.28 12.64
CA ARG A 115 -10.95 -2.95 13.13
C ARG A 115 -11.91 -3.22 11.98
N ASN A 116 -12.30 -4.47 11.79
CA ASN A 116 -13.42 -4.84 10.92
C ASN A 116 -14.71 -4.25 11.51
N LEU A 117 -15.45 -3.41 10.77
CA LEU A 117 -16.66 -2.78 11.30
C LEU A 117 -17.84 -3.75 11.43
N ASP A 118 -17.84 -4.87 10.71
CA ASP A 118 -18.92 -5.86 10.75
C ASP A 118 -18.70 -6.84 11.91
N THR A 119 -17.48 -7.36 12.08
CA THR A 119 -17.17 -8.38 13.10
C THR A 119 -16.57 -7.81 14.39
N GLN A 120 -16.11 -6.55 14.37
CA GLN A 120 -15.32 -5.91 15.44
C GLN A 120 -13.93 -6.49 15.69
N ASP A 121 -13.48 -7.47 14.91
CA ASP A 121 -12.15 -8.04 15.03
C ASP A 121 -11.06 -7.03 14.68
N ILE A 122 -9.93 -7.12 15.37
CA ILE A 122 -8.76 -6.28 15.11
C ILE A 122 -7.73 -7.10 14.33
N ILE A 123 -7.35 -6.58 13.16
CA ILE A 123 -6.35 -7.17 12.28
C ILE A 123 -5.06 -6.35 12.27
N ASP A 124 -3.96 -7.05 12.01
CA ASP A 124 -2.62 -6.51 11.79
C ASP A 124 -2.18 -6.90 10.37
N LEU A 125 -2.10 -5.95 9.44
CA LEU A 125 -1.66 -6.24 8.06
C LEU A 125 -0.17 -6.61 7.97
N SER A 126 0.59 -6.38 9.04
CA SER A 126 1.97 -6.85 9.15
C SER A 126 2.05 -8.30 9.62
N ASN A 127 0.95 -8.93 10.07
CA ASN A 127 0.99 -10.30 10.55
C ASN A 127 0.71 -11.29 9.43
N ASP A 128 1.75 -11.99 8.99
CA ASP A 128 1.70 -13.10 8.03
C ASP A 128 2.02 -14.46 8.69
N THR A 129 1.92 -14.53 10.03
CA THR A 129 2.19 -15.77 10.77
C THR A 129 1.23 -16.86 10.34
N GLY A 130 1.78 -17.99 9.90
CA GLY A 130 0.99 -19.15 9.47
C GLY A 130 0.51 -19.11 8.02
N LEU A 131 0.82 -18.05 7.27
CA LEU A 131 0.55 -17.99 5.83
C LEU A 131 1.70 -18.60 5.03
N GLU A 132 1.36 -19.43 4.06
CA GLU A 132 2.24 -19.97 3.04
C GLU A 132 2.04 -19.22 1.71
N THR A 133 3.06 -19.25 0.85
CA THR A 133 2.96 -18.67 -0.49
C THR A 133 1.80 -19.31 -1.27
N GLY A 134 0.86 -18.47 -1.72
CA GLY A 134 -0.35 -18.89 -2.42
C GLY A 134 -1.60 -18.91 -1.55
N ASP A 135 -1.48 -18.77 -0.24
CA ASP A 135 -2.65 -18.68 0.64
C ASP A 135 -3.48 -17.43 0.35
N PRO A 136 -4.82 -17.49 0.47
CA PRO A 136 -5.68 -16.33 0.30
C PRO A 136 -5.28 -15.15 1.19
N TRP A 137 -5.23 -13.96 0.62
CA TRP A 137 -5.04 -12.72 1.37
C TRP A 137 -6.40 -12.03 1.57
N GLU A 138 -7.10 -12.40 2.63
CA GLU A 138 -8.45 -11.90 2.92
C GLU A 138 -8.48 -10.51 3.57
N LEU A 139 -7.30 -9.94 3.83
CA LEU A 139 -7.13 -8.61 4.43
C LEU A 139 -7.11 -7.51 3.35
N PRO A 140 -7.26 -6.23 3.73
CA PRO A 140 -7.10 -5.11 2.80
C PRO A 140 -5.90 -5.23 1.84
N TYR A 141 -6.17 -5.15 0.53
CA TYR A 141 -5.16 -5.23 -0.54
C TYR A 141 -4.57 -3.85 -0.86
N VAL A 142 -3.98 -3.23 0.16
CA VAL A 142 -3.46 -1.86 0.16
C VAL A 142 -1.94 -1.83 0.10
N GLY A 143 -1.36 -0.90 -0.66
CA GLY A 143 0.10 -0.78 -0.77
C GLY A 143 0.56 -0.22 -2.11
N MET A 144 1.86 -0.32 -2.36
CA MET A 144 2.50 0.17 -3.58
C MET A 144 2.56 -0.91 -4.65
N VAL A 145 2.41 -0.49 -5.91
CA VAL A 145 2.43 -1.42 -7.05
C VAL A 145 3.82 -1.63 -7.58
N TYR A 146 4.15 -2.89 -7.78
CA TYR A 146 5.33 -3.35 -8.48
C TYR A 146 4.96 -4.34 -9.56
N ASN A 147 5.87 -4.61 -10.49
CA ASN A 147 5.61 -5.49 -11.62
C ASN A 147 6.73 -6.52 -11.77
N LEU A 148 6.34 -7.74 -12.14
CA LEU A 148 7.26 -8.77 -12.62
C LEU A 148 6.95 -8.99 -14.10
N ASN A 149 7.92 -8.78 -14.99
CA ASN A 149 7.71 -9.01 -16.42
C ASN A 149 7.82 -10.51 -16.77
N GLY A 150 7.49 -10.90 -18.01
CA GLY A 150 7.58 -12.30 -18.47
C GLY A 150 8.99 -12.93 -18.42
N ARG A 151 10.05 -12.12 -18.34
CA ARG A 151 11.45 -12.57 -18.15
C ARG A 151 11.84 -12.68 -16.68
N SER A 152 10.86 -12.60 -15.78
CA SER A 152 11.07 -12.68 -14.32
C SER A 152 11.99 -11.59 -13.79
N GLN A 153 11.87 -10.37 -14.33
CA GLN A 153 12.52 -9.19 -13.80
C GLN A 153 11.50 -8.33 -13.05
N LEU A 154 11.78 -8.08 -11.78
CA LEU A 154 11.04 -7.18 -10.92
C LEU A 154 11.40 -5.74 -11.27
N TYR A 155 10.39 -4.89 -11.39
CA TYR A 155 10.54 -3.47 -11.70
C TYR A 155 9.38 -2.63 -11.15
N TYR A 156 9.64 -1.34 -11.00
CA TYR A 156 8.63 -0.31 -10.82
C TYR A 156 8.42 0.40 -12.16
N TRP A 157 7.17 0.70 -12.51
CA TRP A 157 6.89 1.51 -13.71
C TRP A 157 6.65 2.96 -13.29
N ASN A 158 7.58 3.84 -13.63
CA ASN A 158 7.46 5.25 -13.33
C ASN A 158 6.62 5.93 -14.40
N GLU A 159 5.40 6.33 -14.04
CA GLU A 159 4.48 6.98 -14.98
C GLU A 159 4.95 8.38 -15.40
N ALA A 160 5.76 9.07 -14.57
CA ALA A 160 6.25 10.41 -14.90
C ALA A 160 7.36 10.35 -15.95
N THR A 161 8.30 9.41 -15.82
CA THR A 161 9.42 9.24 -16.78
C THR A 161 9.10 8.28 -17.91
N GLN A 162 8.03 7.48 -17.79
CA GLN A 162 7.70 6.37 -18.69
C GLN A 162 8.80 5.30 -18.78
N GLU A 163 9.50 5.06 -17.67
CA GLU A 163 10.61 4.11 -17.60
C GLU A 163 10.39 3.01 -16.56
N SER A 164 11.03 1.86 -16.80
CA SER A 164 11.10 0.77 -15.83
C SER A 164 12.30 0.95 -14.92
N GLU A 165 12.05 1.22 -13.64
CA GLU A 165 13.07 1.25 -12.60
C GLU A 165 13.27 -0.15 -12.02
N LYS A 166 14.52 -0.57 -11.81
CA LYS A 166 14.83 -1.88 -11.25
C LYS A 166 15.37 -1.73 -9.83
N PRO A 167 15.09 -2.69 -8.95
CA PRO A 167 15.76 -2.75 -7.65
C PRO A 167 17.28 -2.99 -7.83
N PRO A 168 18.11 -2.68 -6.83
CA PRO A 168 19.56 -2.89 -6.88
C PRO A 168 19.94 -4.35 -7.10
N ALA A 169 19.10 -5.30 -6.68
CA ALA A 169 19.26 -6.72 -6.95
C ALA A 169 17.91 -7.39 -7.23
N GLN A 170 17.92 -8.44 -8.06
CA GLN A 170 16.73 -9.26 -8.30
C GLN A 170 16.62 -10.32 -7.22
N ASP A 171 15.58 -10.24 -6.39
CA ASP A 171 15.33 -11.21 -5.32
C ASP A 171 14.78 -12.53 -5.87
N ARG A 172 15.69 -13.48 -6.13
CA ARG A 172 15.37 -14.77 -6.76
C ARG A 172 14.34 -15.58 -5.96
N ASP A 173 14.38 -15.50 -4.63
CA ASP A 173 13.48 -16.26 -3.78
C ASP A 173 12.05 -15.71 -3.87
N LEU A 174 11.90 -14.38 -3.79
CA LEU A 174 10.61 -13.73 -4.00
C LEU A 174 10.07 -13.98 -5.41
N ILE A 175 10.93 -13.87 -6.43
CA ILE A 175 10.57 -14.15 -7.83
C ILE A 175 10.09 -15.59 -8.00
N ALA A 176 10.78 -16.57 -7.39
CA ALA A 176 10.37 -17.96 -7.43
C ALA A 176 8.99 -18.19 -6.79
N LYS A 177 8.72 -17.54 -5.64
CA LYS A 177 7.41 -17.58 -4.96
C LYS A 177 6.30 -16.94 -5.80
N ILE A 178 6.57 -15.83 -6.48
CA ILE A 178 5.60 -15.24 -7.41
C ILE A 178 5.30 -16.22 -8.56
N ARG A 179 6.34 -16.89 -9.08
CA ARG A 179 6.20 -17.84 -10.20
C ARG A 179 5.56 -19.16 -9.82
N SER A 180 5.58 -19.57 -8.55
CA SER A 180 4.86 -20.77 -8.12
C SER A 180 3.35 -20.59 -8.23
N VAL A 181 2.83 -19.37 -7.97
CA VAL A 181 1.39 -19.06 -8.07
C VAL A 181 0.98 -18.53 -9.44
N ARG A 182 1.90 -17.87 -10.17
CA ARG A 182 1.68 -17.29 -11.51
C ARG A 182 2.85 -17.65 -12.43
N ARG A 183 2.75 -18.81 -13.08
CA ARG A 183 3.87 -19.44 -13.83
C ARG A 183 4.48 -18.59 -14.95
N SER A 184 3.68 -17.77 -15.63
CA SER A 184 4.14 -17.03 -16.81
C SER A 184 3.50 -15.64 -16.93
N GLY A 185 3.98 -14.85 -17.89
CA GLY A 185 3.45 -13.53 -18.20
C GLY A 185 3.87 -12.43 -17.22
N SER A 186 3.32 -11.25 -17.45
CA SER A 186 3.49 -10.10 -16.57
C SER A 186 2.55 -10.18 -15.36
N ILE A 187 3.04 -9.80 -14.20
CA ILE A 187 2.32 -9.91 -12.93
C ILE A 187 2.42 -8.58 -12.19
N ARG A 188 1.28 -8.06 -11.76
CA ARG A 188 1.21 -6.92 -10.85
C ARG A 188 1.24 -7.41 -9.41
N LEU A 189 2.09 -6.79 -8.60
CA LEU A 189 2.26 -7.08 -7.18
C LEU A 189 1.85 -5.85 -6.38
N VAL A 190 1.32 -6.07 -5.18
CA VAL A 190 1.14 -5.02 -4.18
C VAL A 190 2.03 -5.35 -2.98
N VAL A 191 2.80 -4.35 -2.56
CA VAL A 191 3.59 -4.42 -1.33
C VAL A 191 2.98 -3.47 -0.32
N ASN A 192 2.51 -4.04 0.80
CA ASN A 192 1.84 -3.27 1.82
C ASN A 192 2.85 -2.45 2.66
N PRO A 193 2.37 -1.55 3.56
CA PRO A 193 3.23 -0.72 4.41
C PRO A 193 4.29 -1.45 5.24
N TYR A 194 4.13 -2.76 5.43
CA TYR A 194 4.96 -3.60 6.30
C TYR A 194 5.80 -4.61 5.51
N GLY A 195 5.89 -4.41 4.18
CA GLY A 195 6.70 -5.22 3.29
C GLY A 195 6.10 -6.57 2.91
N VAL A 196 4.83 -6.84 3.28
CA VAL A 196 4.12 -8.05 2.83
C VAL A 196 3.76 -7.90 1.36
N VAL A 197 4.07 -8.92 0.57
CA VAL A 197 3.85 -8.98 -0.87
C VAL A 197 2.60 -9.81 -1.15
N SER A 198 1.73 -9.29 -2.00
CA SER A 198 0.54 -9.99 -2.47
C SER A 198 0.37 -9.79 -3.97
N THR A 199 -0.28 -10.75 -4.64
CA THR A 199 -0.67 -10.63 -6.05
C THR A 199 -2.06 -11.21 -6.24
N LYS A 200 -2.64 -10.98 -7.42
CA LYS A 200 -3.91 -11.61 -7.79
C LYS A 200 -3.69 -12.83 -8.67
N VAL A 201 -4.41 -13.90 -8.36
CA VAL A 201 -4.48 -15.16 -9.13
C VAL A 201 -5.92 -15.40 -9.59
N PRO A 202 -6.12 -16.07 -10.75
CA PRO A 202 -7.47 -16.43 -11.17
C PRO A 202 -8.01 -17.50 -10.22
N ARG A 203 -9.28 -17.39 -9.84
CA ARG A 203 -10.00 -18.38 -9.05
C ARG A 203 -10.41 -19.53 -9.95
N GLY A 204 -9.95 -20.75 -9.66
CA GLY A 204 -10.29 -21.94 -10.46
C GLY A 204 -9.56 -22.03 -11.80
N VAL A 205 -10.20 -22.60 -12.82
CA VAL A 205 -9.65 -22.65 -14.18
C VAL A 205 -9.73 -21.24 -14.77
N PHE A 206 -8.63 -20.76 -15.37
CA PHE A 206 -8.61 -19.47 -16.03
C PHE A 206 -9.72 -19.39 -17.08
N ASP A 207 -10.69 -18.52 -16.84
CA ASP A 207 -11.76 -18.18 -17.77
C ASP A 207 -11.54 -16.72 -18.23
N PRO A 208 -11.36 -16.47 -19.54
CA PRO A 208 -11.20 -15.11 -20.05
C PRO A 208 -12.46 -14.25 -19.92
N ASP A 209 -13.64 -14.86 -19.71
CA ASP A 209 -14.93 -14.18 -19.60
C ASP A 209 -15.34 -13.91 -18.14
N GLU A 210 -14.72 -14.58 -17.15
CA GLU A 210 -14.93 -14.35 -15.72
C GLU A 210 -13.68 -13.78 -15.04
N ASP A 211 -13.71 -12.48 -14.73
CA ASP A 211 -12.61 -11.76 -14.08
C ASP A 211 -12.58 -12.04 -12.55
N THR A 212 -12.65 -13.32 -12.16
CA THR A 212 -12.63 -13.77 -10.76
C THR A 212 -11.20 -13.88 -10.25
N TRP A 213 -10.57 -12.74 -10.00
CA TRP A 213 -9.22 -12.67 -9.46
C TRP A 213 -9.21 -12.44 -7.95
N GLU A 214 -8.54 -13.32 -7.22
CA GLU A 214 -8.41 -13.23 -5.76
C GLU A 214 -6.97 -12.89 -5.34
N PRO A 215 -6.79 -12.05 -4.32
CA PRO A 215 -5.47 -11.76 -3.78
C PRO A 215 -4.93 -12.95 -2.99
N VAL A 216 -3.65 -13.25 -3.17
CA VAL A 216 -2.92 -14.28 -2.41
C VAL A 216 -1.64 -13.70 -1.82
N TYR A 217 -1.25 -14.22 -0.66
CA TYR A 217 0.02 -13.94 -0.01
C TYR A 217 1.17 -14.57 -0.80
N ILE A 218 2.25 -13.82 -0.97
CA ILE A 218 3.47 -14.31 -1.63
C ILE A 218 4.60 -14.52 -0.61
N GLY A 219 4.80 -13.55 0.27
CA GLY A 219 6.00 -13.47 1.08
C GLY A 219 6.24 -12.04 1.57
N ARG A 220 7.50 -11.72 1.85
CA ARG A 220 7.96 -10.37 2.19
C ARG A 220 9.08 -9.90 1.30
N VAL A 221 9.22 -8.59 1.18
CA VAL A 221 10.37 -7.97 0.53
C VAL A 221 11.64 -8.13 1.39
N ASP A 222 12.75 -8.45 0.74
CA ASP A 222 14.09 -8.31 1.33
C ASP A 222 14.59 -6.89 1.05
N TYR A 223 14.54 -6.00 2.05
CA TYR A 223 14.92 -4.60 1.88
C TYR A 223 16.37 -4.38 1.42
N ASN A 224 17.28 -5.35 1.59
CA ASN A 224 18.65 -5.24 1.08
C ASN A 224 18.73 -5.40 -0.44
N LYS A 225 17.73 -6.08 -1.02
CA LYS A 225 17.58 -6.28 -2.45
C LYS A 225 16.46 -5.42 -3.03
N TRP A 226 15.70 -4.71 -2.20
CA TRP A 226 14.56 -3.91 -2.61
C TRP A 226 14.98 -2.51 -3.07
N PHE A 227 14.04 -1.77 -3.65
CA PHE A 227 14.25 -0.37 -4.02
C PHE A 227 14.69 0.45 -2.81
N ALA A 228 15.53 1.47 -3.02
CA ALA A 228 15.88 2.40 -1.96
C ALA A 228 14.65 3.23 -1.57
N LYS A 229 14.54 3.57 -0.28
CA LYS A 229 13.61 4.60 0.17
C LYS A 229 13.95 5.91 -0.56
N GLU A 230 12.94 6.59 -1.09
CA GLU A 230 13.13 7.91 -1.69
C GLU A 230 13.12 8.97 -0.59
N ASP A 231 14.13 9.84 -0.57
CA ASP A 231 14.19 10.94 0.38
C ASP A 231 13.47 12.17 -0.15
N VAL A 232 12.71 12.82 0.74
CA VAL A 232 11.90 14.00 0.40
C VAL A 232 12.79 15.22 0.07
N PHE A 233 14.07 15.19 0.47
CA PHE A 233 15.03 16.29 0.27
C PHE A 233 15.96 16.11 -0.93
N GLU A 234 16.14 14.90 -1.46
CA GLU A 234 17.03 14.67 -2.61
C GLU A 234 16.44 15.16 -3.94
N CYS A 235 15.12 15.42 -4.00
CA CYS A 235 14.49 16.03 -5.17
C CYS A 235 14.79 17.53 -5.36
N GLN A 236 15.41 18.23 -4.39
CA GLN A 236 15.73 19.66 -4.53
C GLN A 236 17.12 19.94 -5.13
N THR A 237 17.98 18.93 -5.30
CA THR A 237 19.36 19.12 -5.78
C THR A 237 19.60 18.72 -7.23
N GLY A 238 18.53 18.45 -7.98
CA GLY A 238 18.60 18.03 -9.39
C GLY A 238 17.80 18.94 -10.31
N SER A 239 18.11 20.23 -10.38
CA SER A 239 17.70 21.14 -11.46
C SER A 239 18.66 22.32 -11.56
#